data_AF-A0A6I1JID4-F1
#
_entry.id   AF-A0A6I1JID4-F1
#
_cell.length_a   1.000
_cell.length_b   1.000
_cell.length_c   1.000
_cell.angle_alpha   90.00
_cell.angle_beta   90.00
_cell.angle_gamma   90.00
#
_symmetry.space_group_name_H-M   'P 1'
#
loop_
_entity.id
_entity.type
_entity.pdbx_description
1 polymer ?
#
loop_
_entity_poly.entity_id
_entity_poly.type
_entity_poly.pdbx_seq_one_letter_code
_entity_poly.pdbx_strand_id
1 'polypeptide(L)' 'MTGMNEHLRSLEAEAIGILREAAAASPRAVLLYSIGKDSSVLLHLALKAFAPAPLPFPLLH' A
#
# COMPACT_ATOMS: atom_id res chain seq x y z
N MET A 1 -9.53 6.02 21.79
CA MET A 1 -8.55 6.42 20.77
C MET A 1 -7.18 5.95 21.21
N THR A 2 -6.87 4.67 21.01
CA THR A 2 -5.56 4.11 21.32
C THR A 2 -4.59 4.63 20.28
N GLY A 3 -3.53 5.32 20.69
CA GLY A 3 -2.50 5.80 19.78
C GLY A 3 -1.92 4.65 18.96
N MET A 4 -1.62 4.90 17.68
CA MET A 4 -0.98 3.92 16.80
C MET A 4 0.30 3.40 17.46
N ASN A 5 0.33 2.10 17.76
CA ASN A 5 1.47 1.39 18.35
C ASN A 5 2.74 1.66 17.51
N GLU A 6 3.90 1.93 18.14
CA GLU A 6 5.18 2.17 17.46
C GLU A 6 5.53 1.06 16.46
N HIS A 7 5.21 -0.20 16.81
CA HIS A 7 5.36 -1.33 15.91
C HIS A 7 4.55 -1.17 14.62
N LEU A 8 3.28 -0.74 14.73
CA LEU A 8 2.42 -0.53 13.55
C LEU A 8 2.89 0.65 12.70
N ARG A 9 3.45 1.69 13.32
CA ARG A 9 4.06 2.81 12.58
C ARG A 9 5.29 2.36 11.80
N SER A 10 6.13 1.52 12.39
CA SER A 10 7.30 0.94 11.72
C SER A 10 6.88 0.09 10.52
N LEU A 11 5.92 -0.81 10.70
CA LEU A 11 5.41 -1.66 9.62
C LEU A 11 4.77 -0.85 8.49
N GLU A 12 4.01 0.20 8.83
CA GLU A 12 3.41 1.08 7.84
C GLU A 12 4.47 1.83 7.01
N ALA A 13 5.51 2.37 7.66
CA ALA A 13 6.59 3.06 6.96
C ALA A 13 7.36 2.12 6.02
N GLU A 14 7.66 0.91 6.49
CA GLU A 14 8.32 -0.13 5.69
C GLU A 14 7.47 -0.55 4.49
N ALA A 15 6.17 -0.82 4.70
CA ALA A 15 5.26 -1.20 3.63
C ALA A 15 5.11 -0.10 2.56
N ILE A 16 5.05 1.17 2.96
CA ILE A 16 5.03 2.30 2.03
C ILE A 16 6.30 2.34 1.17
N GLY A 17 7.48 2.10 1.77
CA GLY A 17 8.74 2.01 1.05
C GLY A 17 8.71 0.91 -0.01
N ILE A 18 8.33 -0.30 0.41
CA ILE A 18 8.21 -1.47 -0.47
C ILE A 18 7.25 -1.20 -1.65
N LEU A 19 6.09 -0.59 -1.39
CA LEU A 19 5.11 -0.29 -2.45
C LEU A 19 5.65 0.69 -3.49
N ARG A 20 6.41 1.71 -3.07
CA ARG A 20 7.06 2.67 -3.97
C ARG A 20 8.14 2.01 -4.81
N GLU A 21 8.99 1.20 -4.18
CA GLU A 21 10.04 0.46 -4.88
C GLU A 21 9.47 -0.55 -5.88
N ALA A 22 8.45 -1.30 -5.48
CA ALA A 22 7.78 -2.28 -6.36
C ALA A 22 7.14 -1.59 -7.58
N ALA A 23 6.49 -0.44 -7.39
CA ALA A 23 5.91 0.32 -8.49
C ALA A 23 6.99 0.92 -9.42
N ALA A 24 8.13 1.36 -8.87
CA ALA A 24 9.24 1.88 -9.65
C ALA A 24 9.98 0.77 -10.43
N ALA A 25 10.11 -0.42 -9.84
CA ALA A 25 10.81 -1.56 -10.43
C ALA A 25 9.97 -2.34 -11.45
N SER A 26 8.63 -2.25 -11.39
CA SER A 26 7.74 -3.01 -12.26
C SER A 26 6.92 -2.10 -13.19
N PRO A 27 7.23 -2.06 -14.50
CA PRO A 27 6.50 -1.22 -15.47
C PRO A 27 5.05 -1.67 -15.72
N ARG A 28 4.64 -2.83 -15.18
CA ARG A 28 3.28 -3.38 -15.28
C ARG A 28 2.77 -3.84 -13.91
N ALA A 29 3.05 -3.04 -12.88
CA ALA A 29 2.54 -3.30 -11.55
C ALA A 29 0.99 -3.35 -11.55
N VAL A 30 0.44 -4.23 -10.72
CA VAL A 30 -1.00 -4.36 -10.43
C VAL A 30 -1.16 -4.69 -8.95
N LEU A 31 -2.24 -4.23 -8.32
CA LEU A 31 -2.60 -4.65 -6.97
C LEU A 31 -3.70 -5.71 -7.04
N LEU A 32 -3.39 -6.94 -6.62
CA LEU A 32 -4.41 -7.99 -6.47
C LEU A 32 -5.35 -7.63 -5.30
N TYR A 33 -6.63 -7.50 -5.58
CA TYR A 33 -7.64 -7.01 -4.66
C TYR A 33 -8.81 -7.99 -4.54
N SER A 34 -8.76 -8.83 -3.49
CA SER A 34 -9.72 -9.90 -3.25
C SER A 34 -10.92 -9.49 -2.38
N ILE A 35 -11.07 -8.19 -2.04
CA ILE A 35 -12.09 -7.70 -1.09
C ILE A 35 -11.89 -8.29 0.34
N GLY A 36 -10.74 -8.92 0.61
CA GLY A 36 -10.37 -9.44 1.92
C GLY A 36 -9.77 -8.36 2.84
N LYS A 37 -9.62 -8.69 4.12
CA LYS A 37 -8.98 -7.78 5.10
C LYS A 37 -7.56 -7.37 4.70
N ASP A 38 -6.77 -8.31 4.18
CA ASP A 38 -5.36 -8.09 3.88
C ASP A 38 -5.19 -7.25 2.62
N SER A 39 -5.96 -7.55 1.57
CA SER A 39 -5.97 -6.73 0.35
C SER A 39 -6.53 -5.32 0.61
N SER A 40 -7.43 -5.16 1.58
CA SER A 40 -7.94 -3.85 1.99
C SER A 40 -6.89 -3.03 2.73
N VAL A 41 -6.10 -3.65 3.61
CA VAL A 41 -4.95 -3.01 4.26
C VAL A 41 -3.90 -2.62 3.23
N LEU A 42 -3.57 -3.51 2.29
CA LEU A 42 -2.64 -3.18 1.21
C LEU A 42 -3.13 -2.03 0.32
N LEU A 43 -4.41 -2.00 -0.04
CA LEU A 43 -5.00 -0.88 -0.78
C LEU A 43 -4.87 0.44 0.00
N HIS A 44 -5.15 0.42 1.30
CA HIS A 44 -5.00 1.59 2.16
C HIS A 44 -3.55 2.08 2.22
N LEU A 45 -2.58 1.17 2.40
CA LEU A 45 -1.15 1.49 2.41
C LEU A 45 -0.68 2.02 1.05
N ALA A 46 -1.17 1.46 -0.06
CA ALA A 46 -0.88 1.95 -1.41
C ALA A 46 -1.40 3.38 -1.60
N LEU A 47 -2.64 3.68 -1.18
CA LEU A 47 -3.18 5.04 -1.24
C LEU A 47 -2.31 6.01 -0.41
N LYS A 48 -1.82 5.60 0.76
CA LYS A 48 -0.90 6.41 1.57
C LYS A 48 0.48 6.57 0.91
N ALA A 49 0.98 5.52 0.25
CA ALA A 49 2.29 5.55 -0.39
C ALA A 49 2.34 6.56 -1.54
N PHE A 50 1.25 6.73 -2.28
CA PHE A 50 1.20 7.59 -3.47
C PHE A 50 0.44 8.91 -3.28
N ALA A 51 -0.20 9.13 -2.13
CA ALA A 51 -0.85 10.41 -1.84
C ALA A 51 0.13 11.60 -2.00
N PRO A 52 -0.33 12.72 -2.58
CA PRO A 52 -1.70 13.01 -3.04
C PRO A 52 -2.01 12.56 -4.48
N ALA A 53 -1.05 11.93 -5.17
CA ALA A 53 -1.27 11.44 -6.53
C ALA A 53 -2.16 10.17 -6.55
N PRO A 54 -2.84 9.89 -7.68
CA PRO A 54 -3.54 8.61 -7.86
C PRO A 54 -2.54 7.45 -7.88
N LEU A 55 -3.04 6.23 -7.65
CA LEU A 55 -2.22 5.02 -7.78
C LEU A 55 -1.66 4.91 -9.19
N PRO A 56 -0.35 4.58 -9.36
CA PRO A 56 0.28 4.44 -10.67
C PRO A 56 -0.04 3.09 -11.34
N PHE A 57 -0.86 2.24 -10.70
CA PHE A 57 -1.23 0.90 -11.17
C PHE A 57 -2.72 0.63 -10.92
N PRO A 58 -3.34 -0.26 -11.72
CA PRO A 58 -4.73 -0.66 -11.52
C PRO A 58 -4.87 -1.68 -10.39
N LEU A 59 -6.12 -1.84 -9.93
CA LEU A 59 -6.53 -2.98 -9.10
C LEU A 59 -7.00 -4.13 -10.00
N LEU A 60 -6.67 -5.36 -9.63
CA LEU A 60 -7.14 -6.58 -10.29
C LEU A 60 -7.90 -7.44 -9.27
N HIS A 61 -9.14 -7.82 -9.58
CA HIS A 61 -9.96 -8.66 -8.71
C HIS A 61 -9.62 -10.15 -8.86
#